data_AF-A0A2N2VXM1-F1
#
_entry.id   AF-A0A2N2VXM1-F1
#
_cell.length_a   1.000
_cell.length_b   1.000
_cell.length_c   1.000
_cell.angle_alpha   90.00
_cell.angle_beta   90.00
_cell.angle_gamma   90.00
#
_symmetry.space_group_name_H-M   'P 1'
#
loop_
_entity.id
_entity.type
_entity.pdbx_description
1 polymer ?
#
loop_
_entity_poly.entity_id
_entity_poly.type
_entity_poly.pdbx_seq_one_letter_code
_entity_poly.pdbx_strand_id
1 'polypeptide(L)' 'MKISVEISYYPLNEEFKVPIKGFIAALCENKNLIVRTNTMATQVFGEFDEVMATLQKCMKQAFELPHS' A
#
# COMPACT_ATOMS: atom_id res chain seq x y z
N MET A 1 -7.16 18.17 3.24
CA MET A 1 -7.95 17.88 2.02
C MET A 1 -8.06 16.38 1.91
N LYS A 2 -9.25 15.82 1.72
CA LYS A 2 -9.41 14.37 1.56
C LYS A 2 -9.10 13.91 0.14
N ILE A 3 -8.34 12.83 0.02
CA ILE A 3 -8.00 12.22 -1.26
C ILE A 3 -8.32 10.72 -1.27
N SER A 4 -8.36 10.17 -2.48
CA SER A 4 -8.36 8.74 -2.73
C SER A 4 -7.19 8.40 -3.66
N VAL A 5 -6.42 7.39 -3.29
CA VAL A 5 -5.35 6.82 -4.13
C VAL A 5 -5.67 5.37 -4.42
N GLU A 6 -5.47 4.96 -5.66
CA GLU A 6 -5.49 3.55 -6.06
C GLU A 6 -4.08 3.11 -6.43
N ILE A 7 -3.64 1.96 -5.92
CA ILE A 7 -2.30 1.41 -6.13
C ILE A 7 -2.35 -0.09 -6.40
N SER A 8 -1.57 -0.51 -7.39
CA SER A 8 -1.31 -1.91 -7.72
C SER A 8 0.18 -2.18 -7.58
N TYR A 9 0.55 -3.25 -6.86
CA TYR A 9 1.93 -3.64 -6.61
C TYR A 9 2.23 -4.95 -7.33
N TYR A 10 3.27 -4.93 -8.18
CA TYR A 10 3.66 -6.04 -9.06
C TYR A 10 5.10 -6.52 -8.77
N PRO A 11 5.33 -7.21 -7.64
CA PRO A 11 6.64 -7.77 -7.33
C PRO A 11 7.09 -8.77 -8.40
N LEU A 12 8.35 -8.71 -8.81
CA LEU A 12 8.96 -9.65 -9.76
C LEU A 12 9.48 -10.91 -9.05
N ASN A 13 8.61 -11.52 -8.24
CA ASN A 13 8.90 -12.67 -7.39
C ASN A 13 7.83 -13.76 -7.59
N GLU A 14 8.20 -15.04 -7.64
CA GLU A 14 7.24 -16.16 -7.72
C GLU A 14 6.27 -16.20 -6.52
N GLU A 15 6.73 -15.75 -5.35
CA GLU A 15 5.94 -15.61 -4.12
C GLU A 15 5.30 -14.22 -3.97
N PHE A 16 4.99 -13.52 -5.08
CA PHE A 16 4.46 -12.15 -5.12
C PHE A 16 3.31 -11.84 -4.15
N LYS A 17 2.50 -12.85 -3.76
CA LYS A 17 1.40 -12.67 -2.81
C LYS A 17 1.88 -12.25 -1.42
N VAL A 18 3.06 -12.69 -0.99
CA VAL A 18 3.62 -12.38 0.34
C VAL A 18 3.91 -10.88 0.48
N PRO A 19 4.74 -10.26 -0.38
CA PRO A 19 5.01 -8.82 -0.30
C PRO A 19 3.76 -7.97 -0.54
N ILE A 20 2.82 -8.38 -1.41
CA ILE A 20 1.54 -7.66 -1.59
C ILE A 20 0.73 -7.64 -0.30
N LYS A 21 0.56 -8.79 0.36
CA LYS A 21 -0.16 -8.86 1.64
C LYS A 21 0.53 -8.07 2.74
N GLY A 22 1.87 -8.10 2.78
CA GLY A 22 2.67 -7.29 3.71
C GLY A 22 2.45 -5.79 3.49
N PHE A 23 2.47 -5.34 2.24
CA PHE A 23 2.19 -3.95 1.87
C PHE A 23 0.79 -3.50 2.32
N ILE A 24 -0.24 -4.30 2.03
CA ILE A 24 -1.62 -4.00 2.45
C ILE A 24 -1.75 -3.97 3.97
N ALA A 25 -1.10 -4.91 4.68
CA ALA A 25 -1.11 -4.94 6.14
C ALA A 25 -0.48 -3.68 6.74
N ALA A 26 0.65 -3.23 6.20
CA ALA A 26 1.33 -2.00 6.63
C ALA A 26 0.46 -0.75 6.41
N LEU A 27 -0.28 -0.67 5.30
CA LEU A 27 -1.26 0.41 5.09
C LEU A 27 -2.35 0.41 6.18
N CYS A 28 -2.86 -0.78 6.54
CA CYS A 28 -3.90 -0.96 7.56
C CYS A 28 -3.43 -0.70 9.01
N GLU A 29 -2.13 -0.50 9.25
CA GLU A 29 -1.61 -0.06 10.56
C GLU A 29 -2.05 1.37 10.88
N ASN A 30 -2.15 2.25 9.87
CA ASN A 30 -2.65 3.61 10.06
C ASN A 30 -4.18 3.60 10.18
N LYS A 31 -4.69 3.76 11.41
CA LYS A 31 -6.13 3.76 11.72
C LYS A 31 -6.89 5.00 11.24
N ASN A 32 -6.16 6.04 10.82
CA ASN A 32 -6.76 7.25 10.23
C ASN A 32 -7.15 7.05 8.75
N LEU A 33 -6.71 5.95 8.13
CA LEU A 33 -6.97 5.64 6.73
C LEU A 33 -8.04 4.57 6.58
N ILE A 34 -8.82 4.68 5.50
CA ILE A 34 -9.69 3.60 5.04
C ILE A 34 -8.97 2.89 3.90
N VAL A 35 -8.72 1.60 4.06
CA VAL A 35 -8.07 0.76 3.05
C VAL A 35 -9.08 -0.26 2.53
N ARG A 36 -9.25 -0.34 1.21
CA ARG A 36 -10.11 -1.32 0.53
C ARG A 36 -9.32 -2.04 -0.53
N THR A 37 -9.52 -3.34 -0.67
CA THR A 37 -8.85 -4.16 -1.69
C THR A 37 -9.90 -4.76 -2.61
N ASN A 38 -9.64 -4.78 -3.91
CA ASN A 38 -10.41 -5.55 -4.88
C ASN A 38 -9.46 -6.46 -5.68
N THR A 39 -9.99 -7.14 -6.69
CA THR A 39 -9.21 -8.09 -7.50
C THR A 39 -8.05 -7.45 -8.27
N MET A 40 -8.07 -6.13 -8.50
CA MET A 40 -7.11 -5.41 -9.34
C MET A 40 -6.16 -4.49 -8.55
N ALA A 41 -6.63 -3.89 -7.46
CA ALA A 41 -5.91 -2.83 -6.76
C ALA A 41 -6.28 -2.70 -5.27
N THR A 42 -5.46 -1.92 -4.57
CA THR A 42 -5.74 -1.40 -3.22
C THR A 42 -6.08 0.08 -3.31
N GLN A 43 -7.16 0.48 -2.67
CA GLN A 43 -7.65 1.85 -2.60
C GLN A 43 -7.46 2.38 -1.16
N VAL A 44 -6.89 3.57 -1.04
CA VAL A 44 -6.57 4.23 0.23
C VAL A 44 -7.25 5.59 0.27
N PHE A 45 -8.01 5.86 1.33
CA PHE A 45 -8.76 7.11 1.51
C PHE A 45 -8.39 7.76 2.84
N GLY A 46 -8.23 9.09 2.86
CA GLY A 46 -7.89 9.84 4.06
C GLY A 46 -7.51 11.28 3.78
N GLU A 47 -6.98 11.98 4.79
CA GLU A 47 -6.36 13.29 4.59
C GLU A 47 -5.09 13.16 3.74
N PHE A 48 -4.88 14.13 2.84
CA PHE A 48 -3.77 14.15 1.89
C PHE A 48 -2.41 13.82 2.54
N ASP A 49 -2.05 14.54 3.60
CA ASP A 49 -0.75 14.36 4.25
C ASP A 49 -0.61 12.97 4.88
N GLU A 50 -1.67 12.45 5.50
CA GLU A 50 -1.71 11.10 6.09
C GLU A 50 -1.58 10.00 5.05
N VAL A 51 -2.33 10.12 3.94
CA VAL A 51 -2.29 9.15 2.83
C VAL A 51 -0.90 9.14 2.19
N MET A 52 -0.36 10.31 1.85
CA MET A 52 0.92 10.42 1.16
C MET A 52 2.10 9.97 2.05
N ALA A 53 2.10 10.35 3.34
CA ALA A 53 3.14 9.90 4.28
C ALA A 53 3.11 8.38 4.48
N THR A 54 1.92 7.79 4.62
CA THR A 54 1.77 6.34 4.78
C THR A 54 2.22 5.59 3.53
N LEU A 55 1.77 6.02 2.34
CA LEU A 55 2.18 5.43 1.07
C LEU A 55 3.69 5.53 0.85
N GLN A 56 4.31 6.68 1.11
CA GLN A 56 5.76 6.87 0.97
C GLN A 56 6.53 5.87 1.85
N LYS A 57 6.13 5.72 3.12
CA LYS A 57 6.74 4.75 4.04
C LYS A 57 6.61 3.32 3.50
N CYS A 58 5.40 2.90 3.15
CA CYS A 58 5.13 1.54 2.69
C CYS A 58 5.81 1.22 1.36
N MET A 59 5.84 2.17 0.41
CA MET A 59 6.52 2.00 -0.88
C MET A 59 8.02 1.89 -0.71
N LYS A 60 8.63 2.70 0.18
CA LYS A 60 10.06 2.59 0.48
C LYS A 60 10.40 1.21 1.06
N GLN A 61 9.61 0.73 2.01
CA GLN A 61 9.78 -0.62 2.57
C GLN A 61 9.62 -1.70 1.50
N ALA A 62 8.66 -1.55 0.58
CA ALA A 62 8.47 -2.47 -0.53
C ALA A 62 9.73 -2.53 -1.40
N PHE A 63 10.32 -1.40 -1.80
CA PHE A 63 11.53 -1.39 -2.63
C PHE A 63 12.78 -1.98 -1.95
N GLU A 64 12.81 -2.07 -0.63
CA GLU A 64 13.90 -2.69 0.12
C GLU A 64 13.80 -4.23 0.16
N LEU A 65 12.65 -4.81 -0.20
CA LEU A 65 12.49 -6.26 -0.27
C LEU A 65 13.12 -6.83 -1.55
N PRO A 66 13.80 -7.99 -1.47
CA PRO A 66 14.37 -8.66 -2.64
C PRO A 66 13.31 -8.95 -3.71
N HIS A 67 13.61 -8.62 -4.97
CA HIS A 67 12.75 -8.88 -6.14
C HIS A 67 11.39 -8.15 -6.11
N SER A 68 11.37 -6.94 -5.56
CA SER A 68 10.20 -6.02 -5.59
C SER A 68 9.97 -5.31 -6.89
#